data_AF-A0A817H8S3-F1
#
_entry.id   AF-A0A817H8S3-F1
#
_cell.length_a   1.000
_cell.length_b   1.000
_cell.length_c   1.000
_cell.angle_alpha   90.00
_cell.angle_beta   90.00
_cell.angle_gamma   90.00
#
_symmetry.space_group_name_H-M   'P 1'
#
loop_
_entity.id
_entity.type
_entity.pdbx_description
1 polymer ?
#
loop_
_entity_poly.entity_id
_entity_poly.type
_entity_poly.pdbx_seq_one_letter_code
_entity_poly.pdbx_strand_id
1 'polypeptide(L)'
;MQRILFEIDGDPRLEGIRPFANITTLSYFPGEEEVLFMLGSIFRLVNIDQNDRGIWIVRLTLCNNSDPDLQAVFDYMKNQYRNGETTILSLGFILAQMGKYDEAEKYYRRLLKEINPTDYEDISACYHNFGNLFDDKGDYQSSLDWHHKALESMIKIFKSVDSRIATSFNSIAAVHSKMNNYDEALDCYLKALKIWKQALGEEHPNIGQCLSNIAGIYQMYGKSSDALEYLQKALIIYQ
;
A
#
# COMPACT_ATOMS: atom_id res chain seq x y z
N MET A 1 4.84 -24.54 30.31
CA MET A 1 5.57 -23.87 29.20
C MET A 1 6.07 -24.99 28.29
N GLN A 2 5.55 -25.10 27.05
CA GLN A 2 6.00 -26.13 26.10
C GLN A 2 7.46 -25.85 25.74
N ARG A 3 8.32 -26.88 25.82
CA ARG A 3 9.74 -26.79 25.46
C ARG A 3 9.91 -27.25 24.01
N ILE A 4 10.66 -26.51 23.22
CA ILE A 4 10.91 -26.78 21.79
C ILE A 4 12.43 -26.88 21.60
N LEU A 5 12.87 -27.88 20.86
CA LEU A 5 14.26 -28.09 20.44
C LEU A 5 14.34 -27.99 18.92
N PHE A 6 15.29 -27.21 18.41
CA PHE A 6 15.58 -27.10 16.97
C PHE A 6 16.83 -27.92 16.64
N GLU A 7 16.69 -28.84 15.68
CA GLU A 7 17.80 -29.59 15.10
C GLU A 7 18.02 -29.04 13.68
N ILE A 8 19.20 -28.49 13.42
CA ILE A 8 19.50 -27.83 12.15
C ILE A 8 20.59 -28.62 11.43
N ASP A 9 20.25 -29.20 10.29
CA ASP A 9 21.21 -29.87 9.41
C ASP A 9 21.70 -28.90 8.33
N GLY A 10 23.00 -28.63 8.33
CA GLY A 10 23.66 -27.89 7.26
C GLY A 10 23.94 -28.80 6.08
N ASP A 11 23.46 -28.45 4.88
CA ASP A 11 23.78 -29.21 3.67
C ASP A 11 25.29 -29.10 3.36
N PRO A 12 26.05 -30.20 3.35
CA PRO A 12 27.50 -30.18 3.17
C PRO A 12 27.93 -29.73 1.77
N ARG A 13 27.01 -29.62 0.81
CA ARG A 13 27.25 -29.14 -0.56
C ARG A 13 27.28 -27.60 -0.65
N LEU A 14 26.99 -26.89 0.44
CA LEU A 14 26.99 -25.43 0.48
C LEU A 14 28.39 -24.90 0.79
N GLU A 15 29.17 -24.59 -0.26
CA GLU A 15 30.42 -23.85 -0.12
C GLU A 15 30.13 -22.35 0.07
N GLY A 16 30.65 -21.76 1.14
CA GLY A 16 30.61 -20.30 1.39
C GLY A 16 29.45 -19.77 2.24
N ILE A 17 28.44 -20.58 2.57
CA ILE A 17 27.35 -20.20 3.48
C ILE A 17 27.51 -20.98 4.79
N ARG A 18 28.49 -20.57 5.60
CA ARG A 18 28.65 -21.09 6.97
C ARG A 18 27.91 -20.18 7.95
N PRO A 19 27.43 -20.69 9.10
CA PRO A 19 27.15 -19.83 10.23
C PRO A 19 28.39 -18.96 10.49
N PHE A 20 28.21 -17.66 10.56
CA PHE A 20 29.36 -16.76 10.52
C PHE A 20 30.01 -16.58 11.90
N ALA A 21 29.31 -16.99 12.96
CA ALA A 21 29.84 -17.01 14.31
C ALA A 21 29.24 -18.17 15.13
N ASN A 22 30.12 -18.94 15.78
CA ASN A 22 29.78 -19.73 16.95
C ASN A 22 29.98 -18.81 18.16
N ILE A 23 28.91 -18.55 18.91
CA ILE A 23 28.86 -17.57 20.03
C ILE A 23 28.72 -18.27 21.38
N THR A 24 29.37 -19.42 21.54
CA THR A 24 29.47 -20.17 22.81
C THR A 24 29.93 -19.33 24.01
N THR A 25 30.64 -18.21 23.79
CA THR A 25 31.11 -17.30 24.86
C THR A 25 30.13 -16.18 25.22
N LEU A 26 29.03 -16.02 24.48
CA LEU A 26 28.01 -14.98 24.69
C LEU A 26 26.66 -15.55 25.14
N SER A 27 26.54 -16.88 25.25
CA SER A 27 25.29 -17.52 25.63
C SER A 27 24.89 -17.19 27.07
N TYR A 28 23.61 -16.86 27.25
CA TYR A 28 23.01 -16.65 28.57
C TYR A 28 22.82 -17.98 29.33
N PHE A 29 22.90 -19.14 28.65
CA PHE A 29 22.65 -20.47 29.22
C PHE A 29 23.91 -21.36 29.15
N PRO A 30 24.52 -21.72 30.31
CA PRO A 30 25.72 -22.54 30.34
C PRO A 30 25.49 -23.94 29.75
N GLY A 31 26.24 -24.29 28.70
CA GLY A 31 26.22 -25.62 28.08
C GLY A 31 25.44 -25.72 26.76
N GLU A 32 24.87 -24.63 26.26
CA GLU A 32 24.23 -24.58 24.95
C GLU A 32 25.20 -23.99 23.89
N GLU A 33 25.20 -24.57 22.68
CA GLU A 33 25.91 -24.00 21.54
C GLU A 33 24.99 -23.04 20.79
N GLU A 34 25.27 -21.75 20.88
CA GLU A 34 24.56 -20.72 20.12
C GLU A 34 25.29 -20.43 18.80
N VAL A 35 24.54 -20.40 17.71
CA VAL A 35 25.06 -20.25 16.36
C VAL A 35 24.31 -19.12 15.65
N LEU A 36 25.05 -18.11 15.19
CA LEU A 36 24.48 -16.94 14.51
C LEU A 36 24.52 -17.11 13.00
N PHE A 37 23.36 -17.00 12.36
CA PHE A 37 23.20 -17.03 10.92
C PHE A 37 23.12 -15.61 10.33
N MET A 38 23.54 -15.44 9.08
CA MET A 38 23.46 -14.14 8.41
C MET A 38 22.00 -13.69 8.25
N LEU A 39 21.78 -12.37 8.30
CA LEU A 39 20.49 -11.75 8.01
C LEU A 39 20.03 -12.20 6.60
N GLY A 40 18.83 -12.78 6.50
CA GLY A 40 18.30 -13.30 5.23
C GLY A 40 18.55 -14.80 4.97
N SER A 41 19.08 -15.56 5.95
CA SER A 41 19.14 -17.02 5.85
C SER A 41 17.74 -17.63 5.86
N ILE A 42 17.43 -18.50 4.89
CA ILE A 42 16.13 -19.16 4.76
C ILE A 42 16.29 -20.65 5.09
N PHE A 43 15.43 -21.17 5.96
CA PHE A 43 15.40 -22.56 6.35
C PHE A 43 14.10 -23.22 5.91
N ARG A 44 14.20 -24.42 5.35
CA ARG A 44 13.05 -25.29 5.11
C ARG A 44 12.79 -26.13 6.34
N LEU A 45 11.52 -26.19 6.75
CA LEU A 45 11.08 -27.14 7.76
C LEU A 45 10.96 -28.52 7.13
N VAL A 46 11.78 -29.45 7.60
CA VAL A 46 11.86 -30.82 7.07
C VAL A 46 10.92 -31.75 7.83
N ASN A 47 10.93 -31.66 9.16
CA ASN A 47 10.04 -32.46 10.00
C ASN A 47 9.74 -31.77 11.34
N ILE A 48 8.59 -32.11 11.93
CA ILE A 48 8.24 -31.76 13.30
C ILE A 48 7.82 -33.05 14.01
N ASP A 49 8.61 -33.46 14.99
CA ASP A 49 8.32 -34.61 15.84
C ASP A 49 8.14 -34.14 17.30
N GLN A 50 7.66 -35.03 18.17
CA GLN A 50 7.64 -34.79 19.62
C GLN A 50 8.24 -36.01 20.33
N ASN A 51 9.22 -35.78 21.22
CA ASN A 51 9.81 -36.88 21.96
C ASN A 51 8.92 -37.34 23.14
N ASP A 52 9.28 -38.47 23.74
CA ASP A 52 8.55 -39.09 24.87
C ASP A 52 8.43 -38.19 26.11
N ARG A 53 9.17 -37.08 26.16
CA ARG A 53 9.13 -36.07 27.23
C ARG A 53 8.27 -34.86 26.87
N GLY A 54 7.56 -34.91 25.74
CA GLY A 54 6.70 -33.83 25.26
C GLY A 54 7.45 -32.64 24.65
N ILE A 55 8.73 -32.80 24.30
CA ILE A 55 9.53 -31.75 23.65
C ILE A 55 9.34 -31.86 22.14
N TRP A 56 8.91 -30.77 21.51
CA TRP A 56 8.83 -30.67 20.06
C TRP A 56 10.23 -30.57 19.47
N ILE A 57 10.55 -31.44 18.51
CA ILE A 57 11.79 -31.47 17.76
C ILE A 57 11.48 -30.99 16.34
N VAL A 58 11.98 -29.82 15.98
CA VAL A 58 11.80 -29.24 14.64
C VAL A 58 13.11 -29.39 13.88
N ARG A 59 13.08 -30.16 12.80
CA ARG A 59 14.22 -30.34 11.89
C ARG A 59 14.18 -29.32 10.77
N LEU A 60 15.26 -28.58 10.64
CA LEU A 60 15.42 -27.53 9.64
C LEU A 60 16.61 -27.82 8.73
N THR A 61 16.48 -27.49 7.44
CA THR A 61 17.61 -27.49 6.50
C THR A 61 17.80 -26.09 5.94
N LEU A 62 19.04 -25.61 5.94
CA LEU A 62 19.39 -24.33 5.32
C LEU A 62 19.22 -24.42 3.81
N CYS A 63 18.39 -23.56 3.24
CA CYS A 63 18.20 -23.48 1.79
C CYS A 63 19.32 -22.68 1.14
N ASN A 64 19.66 -23.04 -0.10
CA ASN A 64 20.58 -22.29 -0.93
C ASN A 64 19.83 -21.47 -1.99
N ASN A 65 20.50 -20.46 -2.53
CA ASN A 65 19.93 -19.61 -3.59
C ASN A 65 19.73 -20.36 -4.92
N SER A 66 20.13 -21.63 -5.02
CA SER A 66 19.96 -22.48 -6.20
C SER A 66 18.83 -23.51 -6.03
N ASP A 67 18.09 -23.48 -4.92
CA ASP A 67 17.01 -24.39 -4.58
C ASP A 67 15.79 -24.06 -5.46
N PRO A 68 15.32 -24.99 -6.32
CA PRO A 68 14.23 -24.73 -7.25
C PRO A 68 12.91 -24.36 -6.58
N ASP A 69 12.59 -24.93 -5.42
CA ASP A 69 11.35 -24.59 -4.72
C ASP A 69 11.48 -23.24 -4.04
N LEU A 70 12.68 -22.91 -3.52
CA LEU A 70 12.94 -21.57 -2.99
C LEU A 70 12.84 -20.52 -4.11
N GLN A 71 13.38 -20.82 -5.29
CA GLN A 71 13.26 -19.97 -6.46
C GLN A 71 11.80 -19.82 -6.89
N ALA A 72 11.00 -20.89 -6.87
CA ALA A 72 9.58 -20.84 -7.16
C ALA A 72 8.80 -19.99 -6.13
N VAL A 73 9.15 -20.06 -4.85
CA VAL A 73 8.57 -19.20 -3.80
C VAL A 73 9.00 -17.75 -4.01
N PHE A 74 10.25 -17.47 -4.36
CA PHE A 74 10.69 -16.12 -4.72
C PHE A 74 10.01 -15.61 -5.98
N ASP A 75 9.82 -16.42 -7.00
CA ASP A 75 9.11 -16.05 -8.22
C ASP A 75 7.62 -15.84 -7.95
N TYR A 76 7.01 -16.66 -7.11
CA TYR A 76 5.64 -16.46 -6.61
C TYR A 76 5.54 -15.15 -5.83
N MET A 77 6.45 -14.89 -4.89
CA MET A 77 6.49 -13.64 -4.13
C MET A 77 6.77 -12.44 -5.04
N LYS A 78 7.64 -12.55 -6.04
CA LYS A 78 7.92 -11.50 -7.02
C LYS A 78 6.73 -11.24 -7.96
N ASN A 79 5.94 -12.27 -8.25
CA ASN A 79 4.72 -12.16 -9.02
C ASN A 79 3.53 -11.62 -8.21
N GLN A 80 3.49 -11.90 -6.90
CA GLN A 80 2.50 -11.35 -5.95
C GLN A 80 2.86 -9.93 -5.49
N TYR A 81 4.15 -9.64 -5.33
CA TYR A 81 4.73 -8.36 -4.96
C TYR A 81 5.59 -7.89 -6.13
N ARG A 82 4.94 -7.40 -7.18
CA ARG A 82 5.60 -6.77 -8.33
C ARG A 82 6.20 -5.43 -7.91
N ASN A 83 7.29 -5.48 -7.16
CA ASN A 83 7.99 -4.30 -6.66
C ASN A 83 8.36 -3.31 -7.79
N GLY A 84 8.51 -3.78 -9.05
CA GLY A 84 8.79 -2.92 -10.20
C GLY A 84 7.67 -1.93 -10.56
N GLU A 85 6.41 -2.34 -10.51
CA GLU A 85 5.26 -1.48 -10.83
C GLU A 85 5.07 -0.41 -9.75
N THR A 86 5.12 -0.81 -8.49
CA THR A 86 5.13 0.11 -7.34
C THR A 86 6.34 1.05 -7.38
N THR A 87 7.51 0.58 -7.83
CA THR A 87 8.71 1.40 -7.97
C THR A 87 8.57 2.43 -9.09
N ILE A 88 8.05 2.06 -10.25
CA ILE A 88 7.81 3.00 -11.37
C ILE A 88 6.77 4.04 -10.97
N LEU A 89 5.69 3.62 -10.29
CA LEU A 89 4.67 4.52 -9.77
C LEU A 89 5.24 5.51 -8.76
N SER A 90 6.04 5.02 -7.81
CA SER A 90 6.70 5.85 -6.78
C SER A 90 7.71 6.82 -7.39
N LEU A 91 8.47 6.39 -8.39
CA LEU A 91 9.42 7.25 -9.09
C LEU A 91 8.71 8.37 -9.83
N GLY A 92 7.63 8.06 -10.56
CA GLY A 92 6.78 9.07 -11.20
C GLY A 92 6.21 10.07 -10.19
N PHE A 93 5.77 9.59 -9.03
CA PHE A 93 5.24 10.45 -7.96
C PHE A 93 6.30 11.41 -7.42
N ILE A 94 7.49 10.91 -7.10
CA ILE A 94 8.60 11.74 -6.61
C ILE A 94 9.00 12.78 -7.67
N LEU A 95 9.06 12.40 -8.94
CA LEU A 95 9.36 13.34 -10.03
C LEU A 95 8.31 14.45 -10.15
N ALA A 96 7.02 14.11 -9.99
CA ALA A 96 5.94 15.10 -9.98
C ALA A 96 6.10 16.10 -8.81
N GLN A 97 6.41 15.61 -7.61
CA GLN A 97 6.67 16.46 -6.44
C GLN A 97 7.90 17.37 -6.62
N MET A 98 8.88 16.94 -7.43
CA MET A 98 10.02 17.77 -7.82
C MET A 98 9.72 18.78 -8.94
N GLY A 99 8.47 18.85 -9.42
CA GLY A 99 8.07 19.68 -10.56
C GLY A 99 8.53 19.14 -11.92
N LYS A 100 9.08 17.92 -11.97
CA LYS A 100 9.56 17.28 -13.20
C LYS A 100 8.44 16.53 -13.90
N TYR A 101 7.42 17.28 -14.30
CA TYR A 101 6.14 16.71 -14.70
C TYR A 101 6.23 15.84 -15.97
N ASP A 102 7.04 16.23 -16.95
CA ASP A 102 7.17 15.46 -18.21
C ASP A 102 7.94 14.15 -18.02
N GLU A 103 8.86 14.12 -17.05
CA GLU A 103 9.54 12.88 -16.67
C GLU A 103 8.57 11.94 -15.94
N ALA A 104 7.83 12.47 -14.96
CA ALA A 104 6.79 11.72 -14.25
C ALA A 104 5.78 11.09 -15.21
N GLU A 105 5.31 11.87 -16.18
CA GLU A 105 4.36 11.40 -17.20
C GLU A 105 4.90 10.23 -18.03
N LYS A 106 6.20 10.26 -18.41
CA LYS A 106 6.83 9.16 -19.14
C LYS A 106 6.82 7.87 -18.34
N TYR A 107 7.09 7.93 -17.04
CA TYR A 107 7.05 6.75 -16.17
C TYR A 107 5.64 6.18 -16.03
N TYR A 108 4.63 7.03 -15.82
CA TYR A 108 3.24 6.56 -15.76
C TYR A 108 2.75 5.99 -17.10
N ARG A 109 3.12 6.60 -18.24
CA ARG A 109 2.77 6.06 -19.57
C ARG A 109 3.46 4.73 -19.84
N ARG A 110 4.69 4.56 -19.37
CA ARG A 110 5.41 3.28 -19.43
C ARG A 110 4.70 2.24 -18.58
N LEU A 111 4.35 2.59 -17.34
CA LEU A 111 3.65 1.71 -16.42
C LEU A 111 2.34 1.20 -17.03
N LEU A 112 1.50 2.06 -17.60
CA LEU A 112 0.25 1.64 -18.27
C LEU A 112 0.44 0.66 -19.44
N LYS A 113 1.62 0.63 -20.08
CA LYS A 113 1.93 -0.34 -21.14
C LYS A 113 2.40 -1.68 -20.61
N GLU A 114 2.98 -1.67 -19.40
CA GLU A 114 3.57 -2.85 -18.75
C GLU A 114 2.60 -3.52 -17.77
N ILE A 115 1.66 -2.77 -17.17
CA ILE A 115 0.62 -3.30 -16.29
C ILE A 115 -0.26 -4.29 -17.06
N ASN A 116 -0.60 -5.40 -16.40
CA ASN A 116 -1.59 -6.34 -16.90
C ASN A 116 -2.97 -5.65 -17.04
N PRO A 117 -3.62 -5.67 -18.21
CA PRO A 117 -4.93 -5.02 -18.42
C PRO A 117 -6.05 -5.45 -17.47
N THR A 118 -5.91 -6.60 -16.81
CA THR A 118 -6.87 -7.08 -15.81
C THR A 118 -6.55 -6.64 -14.38
N ASP A 119 -5.41 -5.99 -14.15
CA ASP A 119 -5.00 -5.47 -12.86
C ASP A 119 -5.55 -4.06 -12.65
N TYR A 120 -6.85 -4.03 -12.38
CA TYR A 120 -7.58 -2.78 -12.26
C TYR A 120 -7.13 -1.92 -11.06
N GLU A 121 -6.50 -2.51 -10.03
CA GLU A 121 -6.04 -1.78 -8.85
C GLU A 121 -4.82 -0.93 -9.21
N ASP A 122 -3.80 -1.53 -9.82
CA ASP A 122 -2.61 -0.79 -10.27
C ASP A 122 -2.93 0.20 -11.40
N ILE A 123 -3.82 -0.18 -12.33
CA ILE A 123 -4.32 0.73 -13.37
C ILE A 123 -4.97 1.96 -12.74
N SER A 124 -5.82 1.74 -11.72
CA SER A 124 -6.51 2.84 -11.05
C SER A 124 -5.55 3.74 -10.26
N ALA A 125 -4.58 3.17 -9.55
CA ALA A 125 -3.54 3.94 -8.86
C ALA A 125 -2.71 4.78 -9.85
N CYS A 126 -2.35 4.20 -11.01
CA CYS A 126 -1.65 4.93 -12.06
C CYS A 126 -2.51 6.07 -12.63
N TYR A 127 -3.79 5.84 -12.90
CA TYR A 127 -4.71 6.89 -13.36
C TYR A 127 -4.91 8.00 -12.34
N HIS A 128 -5.03 7.66 -11.06
CA HIS A 128 -5.12 8.65 -9.99
C HIS A 128 -3.88 9.55 -9.96
N ASN A 129 -2.69 8.97 -10.09
CA ASN A 129 -1.44 9.72 -10.14
C ASN A 129 -1.27 10.57 -11.40
N PHE A 130 -1.82 10.17 -12.55
CA PHE A 130 -1.96 11.07 -13.69
C PHE A 130 -2.88 12.26 -13.36
N GLY A 131 -4.02 12.02 -12.70
CA GLY A 131 -4.92 13.07 -12.26
C GLY A 131 -4.22 14.13 -11.41
N ASN A 132 -3.49 13.69 -10.38
CA ASN A 132 -2.68 14.57 -9.52
C ASN A 132 -1.58 15.28 -10.31
N LEU A 133 -0.90 14.59 -11.23
CA LEU A 133 0.12 15.20 -12.08
C LEU A 133 -0.43 16.36 -12.91
N PHE A 134 -1.58 16.19 -13.55
CA PHE A 134 -2.20 17.24 -14.36
C PHE A 134 -2.78 18.38 -13.50
N ASP A 135 -3.27 18.06 -12.30
CA ASP A 135 -3.67 19.04 -11.31
C ASP A 135 -2.49 19.94 -10.89
N ASP A 136 -1.31 19.33 -10.63
CA ASP A 136 -0.07 20.05 -10.33
C ASP A 136 0.42 20.90 -11.51
N LYS A 137 0.20 20.46 -12.77
CA LYS A 137 0.46 21.26 -13.98
C LYS A 137 -0.56 22.41 -14.18
N GLY A 138 -1.67 22.42 -13.45
CA GLY A 138 -2.79 23.35 -13.65
C GLY A 138 -3.70 23.01 -14.84
N ASP A 139 -3.55 21.83 -15.44
CA ASP A 139 -4.44 21.32 -16.48
C ASP A 139 -5.58 20.51 -15.84
N TYR A 140 -6.55 21.24 -15.31
CA TYR A 140 -7.67 20.67 -14.57
C TYR A 140 -8.59 19.79 -15.43
N GLN A 141 -8.68 20.06 -16.73
CA GLN A 141 -9.51 19.23 -17.61
C GLN A 141 -8.88 17.84 -17.80
N SER A 142 -7.59 17.78 -18.10
CA SER A 142 -6.88 16.49 -18.17
C SER A 142 -6.90 15.77 -16.81
N SER A 143 -6.80 16.52 -15.71
CA SER A 143 -6.89 15.96 -14.36
C SER A 143 -8.24 15.26 -14.11
N LEU A 144 -9.36 15.91 -14.44
CA LEU A 144 -10.69 15.31 -14.35
C LEU A 144 -10.81 14.03 -15.20
N ASP A 145 -10.34 14.07 -16.45
CA ASP A 145 -10.39 12.90 -17.34
C ASP A 145 -9.66 11.69 -16.74
N TRP A 146 -8.50 11.90 -16.10
CA TRP A 146 -7.74 10.83 -15.46
C TRP A 146 -8.37 10.36 -14.15
N HIS A 147 -8.87 11.26 -13.31
CA HIS A 147 -9.58 10.87 -12.10
C HIS A 147 -10.88 10.11 -12.39
N HIS A 148 -11.60 10.46 -13.46
CA HIS A 148 -12.76 9.69 -13.92
C HIS A 148 -12.37 8.28 -14.38
N LYS A 149 -11.27 8.12 -15.13
CA LYS A 149 -10.76 6.78 -15.49
C LYS A 149 -10.40 5.94 -14.25
N ALA A 150 -9.80 6.56 -13.23
CA ALA A 150 -9.50 5.90 -11.96
C ALA A 150 -10.80 5.45 -11.26
N LEU A 151 -11.80 6.33 -11.18
CA LEU A 151 -13.11 6.03 -10.61
C LEU A 151 -13.82 4.88 -11.34
N GLU A 152 -13.87 4.92 -12.67
CA GLU A 152 -14.48 3.85 -13.48
C GLU A 152 -13.78 2.50 -13.28
N SER A 153 -12.45 2.52 -13.16
CA SER A 153 -11.66 1.32 -12.87
C SER A 153 -11.99 0.77 -11.48
N MET A 154 -12.08 1.62 -10.46
CA MET A 154 -12.46 1.19 -9.11
C MET A 154 -13.88 0.64 -9.03
N ILE A 155 -14.85 1.26 -9.71
CA ILE A 155 -16.25 0.78 -9.73
C ILE A 155 -16.36 -0.61 -10.38
N LYS A 156 -15.53 -0.92 -11.37
CA LYS A 156 -15.49 -2.26 -11.98
C LYS A 156 -15.03 -3.33 -11.00
N ILE A 157 -14.09 -3.00 -10.11
CA ILE A 157 -13.57 -3.94 -9.10
C ILE A 157 -14.54 -4.04 -7.92
N PHE A 158 -14.94 -2.90 -7.39
CA PHE A 158 -15.67 -2.78 -6.13
C PHE A 158 -17.12 -2.39 -6.41
N LYS A 159 -18.01 -3.37 -6.27
CA LYS A 159 -19.41 -3.28 -6.71
C LYS A 159 -20.26 -2.19 -6.05
N SER A 160 -19.84 -1.55 -4.94
CA SER A 160 -20.47 -0.30 -4.47
C SER A 160 -19.88 0.33 -3.20
N VAL A 161 -19.21 -0.42 -2.32
CA VAL A 161 -18.76 0.10 -1.01
C VAL A 161 -17.27 -0.18 -0.81
N ASP A 162 -16.43 0.74 -1.28
CA ASP A 162 -14.99 0.74 -1.04
C ASP A 162 -14.49 2.18 -0.84
N SER A 163 -13.65 2.39 0.17
CA SER A 163 -13.11 3.71 0.52
C SER A 163 -12.24 4.34 -0.58
N ARG A 164 -11.73 3.55 -1.53
CA ARG A 164 -10.99 4.04 -2.69
C ARG A 164 -11.90 4.74 -3.69
N ILE A 165 -13.16 4.32 -3.84
CA ILE A 165 -14.17 5.02 -4.65
C ILE A 165 -14.40 6.43 -4.08
N ALA A 166 -14.52 6.55 -2.76
CA ALA A 166 -14.65 7.85 -2.10
C ALA A 166 -13.43 8.76 -2.31
N THR A 167 -12.22 8.18 -2.30
CA THR A 167 -10.97 8.93 -2.57
C THR A 167 -10.97 9.52 -3.98
N SER A 168 -11.46 8.78 -4.98
CA SER A 168 -11.62 9.30 -6.34
C SER A 168 -12.64 10.43 -6.41
N PHE A 169 -13.81 10.29 -5.78
CA PHE A 169 -14.79 11.39 -5.71
C PHE A 169 -14.24 12.64 -5.03
N ASN A 170 -13.49 12.49 -3.93
CA ASN A 170 -12.87 13.61 -3.24
C ASN A 170 -11.84 14.34 -4.12
N SER A 171 -11.10 13.59 -4.95
CA SER A 171 -10.10 14.18 -5.87
C SER A 171 -10.78 14.94 -7.01
N ILE A 172 -11.81 14.37 -7.61
CA ILE A 172 -12.66 15.03 -8.62
C ILE A 172 -13.27 16.32 -8.04
N ALA A 173 -13.77 16.26 -6.81
CA ALA A 173 -14.32 17.41 -6.11
C ALA A 173 -13.29 18.53 -5.89
N ALA A 174 -12.06 18.18 -5.53
CA ALA A 174 -10.97 19.13 -5.36
C ALA A 174 -10.63 19.84 -6.69
N VAL A 175 -10.60 19.11 -7.80
CA VAL A 175 -10.35 19.70 -9.12
C VAL A 175 -11.50 20.64 -9.54
N HIS A 176 -12.76 20.22 -9.36
CA HIS A 176 -13.90 21.11 -9.59
C HIS A 176 -13.84 22.38 -8.72
N SER A 177 -13.44 22.25 -7.46
CA SER A 177 -13.25 23.40 -6.58
C SER A 177 -12.20 24.38 -7.12
N LYS A 178 -11.07 23.88 -7.65
CA LYS A 178 -10.02 24.72 -8.26
C LYS A 178 -10.51 25.42 -9.54
N MET A 179 -11.45 24.80 -10.25
CA MET A 179 -12.12 25.40 -11.42
C MET A 179 -13.24 26.38 -11.05
N ASN A 180 -13.59 26.53 -9.77
CA ASN A 180 -14.75 27.26 -9.26
C ASN A 180 -16.11 26.62 -9.62
N ASN A 181 -16.12 25.34 -9.95
CA ASN A 181 -17.31 24.53 -10.21
C ASN A 181 -17.85 23.99 -8.88
N TYR A 182 -18.37 24.90 -8.05
CA TYR A 182 -18.67 24.60 -6.65
C TYR A 182 -19.83 23.62 -6.45
N ASP A 183 -20.81 23.60 -7.35
CA ASP A 183 -21.94 22.66 -7.26
C ASP A 183 -21.49 21.22 -7.55
N GLU A 184 -20.68 21.02 -8.60
CA GLU A 184 -20.09 19.73 -8.94
C GLU A 184 -19.12 19.24 -7.86
N ALA A 185 -18.33 20.16 -7.28
CA ALA A 185 -17.45 19.85 -6.16
C ALA A 185 -18.25 19.36 -4.95
N LEU A 186 -19.33 20.06 -4.60
CA LEU A 186 -20.17 19.71 -3.45
C LEU A 186 -20.85 18.35 -3.64
N ASP A 187 -21.41 18.07 -4.82
CA ASP A 187 -22.01 16.77 -5.15
C ASP A 187 -20.98 15.62 -5.00
N CYS A 188 -19.76 15.83 -5.52
CA CYS A 188 -18.70 14.84 -5.40
C CYS A 188 -18.23 14.65 -3.95
N TYR A 189 -18.02 15.71 -3.18
CA TYR A 189 -17.66 15.58 -1.76
C TYR A 189 -18.74 14.87 -0.94
N LEU A 190 -20.03 15.17 -1.17
CA LEU A 190 -21.13 14.49 -0.48
C LEU A 190 -21.19 12.99 -0.81
N LYS A 191 -20.93 12.61 -2.07
CA LYS A 191 -20.77 11.20 -2.47
C LYS A 191 -19.59 10.54 -1.75
N ALA A 192 -18.43 11.19 -1.71
CA ALA A 192 -17.25 10.70 -1.00
C ALA A 192 -17.54 10.50 0.51
N LEU A 193 -18.16 11.50 1.15
CA LEU A 193 -18.54 11.47 2.56
C LEU A 193 -19.45 10.28 2.87
N LYS A 194 -20.49 10.05 2.06
CA LYS A 194 -21.41 8.93 2.23
C LYS A 194 -20.69 7.58 2.14
N ILE A 195 -19.82 7.40 1.16
CA ILE A 195 -19.08 6.15 0.96
C ILE A 195 -18.07 5.92 2.08
N TRP A 196 -17.32 6.95 2.50
CA TRP A 196 -16.38 6.82 3.62
C TRP A 196 -17.06 6.45 4.93
N LYS A 197 -18.21 7.07 5.25
CA LYS A 197 -19.01 6.67 6.43
C LYS A 197 -19.42 5.21 6.39
N GLN A 198 -19.85 4.72 5.23
CA GLN A 198 -20.25 3.33 5.04
C GLN A 198 -19.08 2.34 5.08
N ALA A 199 -17.93 2.71 4.51
CA ALA A 199 -16.78 1.82 4.36
C ALA A 199 -15.85 1.80 5.57
N LEU A 200 -15.70 2.92 6.27
CA LEU A 200 -14.69 3.11 7.32
C LEU A 200 -15.28 3.39 8.70
N GLY A 201 -16.60 3.60 8.80
CA GLY A 201 -17.26 4.05 10.02
C GLY A 201 -17.22 5.57 10.20
N GLU A 202 -18.07 6.10 11.09
CA GLU A 202 -18.35 7.53 11.23
C GLU A 202 -17.16 8.37 11.77
N GLU A 203 -16.19 7.74 12.42
CA GLU A 203 -15.08 8.40 13.12
C GLU A 203 -13.77 8.43 12.31
N HIS A 204 -13.77 7.94 11.07
CA HIS A 204 -12.53 7.86 10.29
C HIS A 204 -12.00 9.26 9.91
N PRO A 205 -10.69 9.58 10.06
CA PRO A 205 -10.13 10.91 9.77
C PRO A 205 -10.47 11.49 8.39
N ASN A 206 -10.56 10.65 7.36
CA ASN A 206 -10.98 11.08 6.00
C ASN A 206 -12.35 11.79 5.99
N ILE A 207 -13.26 11.43 6.90
CA ILE A 207 -14.57 12.08 7.05
C ILE A 207 -14.37 13.52 7.54
N GLY A 208 -13.52 13.72 8.55
CA GLY A 208 -13.18 15.06 9.05
C GLY A 208 -12.58 15.95 7.95
N GLN A 209 -11.69 15.38 7.13
CA GLN A 209 -11.10 16.11 6.00
C GLN A 209 -12.17 16.47 4.95
N CYS A 210 -13.03 15.52 4.60
CA CYS A 210 -14.12 15.74 3.65
C CYS A 210 -15.10 16.82 4.12
N LEU A 211 -15.50 16.78 5.40
CA LEU A 211 -16.37 17.79 6.02
C LEU A 211 -15.71 19.18 5.98
N SER A 212 -14.40 19.26 6.23
CA SER A 212 -13.64 20.52 6.12
C SER A 212 -13.60 21.05 4.68
N ASN A 213 -13.46 20.17 3.69
CA ASN A 213 -13.52 20.55 2.28
C ASN A 213 -14.91 21.07 1.89
N ILE A 214 -15.98 20.40 2.35
CA ILE A 214 -17.37 20.85 2.15
C ILE A 214 -17.59 22.23 2.77
N ALA A 215 -17.08 22.46 3.99
CA ALA A 215 -17.15 23.76 4.63
C ALA A 215 -16.46 24.85 3.80
N GLY A 216 -15.30 24.55 3.20
CA GLY A 216 -14.61 25.45 2.28
C GLY A 216 -15.48 25.86 1.09
N ILE A 217 -16.22 24.91 0.49
CA ILE A 217 -17.17 25.22 -0.60
C ILE A 217 -18.29 26.14 -0.11
N TYR A 218 -18.88 25.89 1.06
CA TYR A 218 -19.90 26.76 1.64
C TYR A 218 -19.38 28.16 1.94
N GLN A 219 -18.11 28.29 2.34
CA GLN A 219 -17.47 29.58 2.53
C GLN A 219 -17.35 30.34 1.19
N MET A 220 -17.02 29.65 0.10
CA MET A 220 -16.99 30.27 -1.24
C MET A 220 -18.38 30.78 -1.68
N TYR A 221 -19.45 30.11 -1.24
CA TYR A 221 -20.83 30.59 -1.42
C TYR A 221 -21.24 31.74 -0.49
N GLY A 222 -20.38 32.17 0.45
CA GLY A 222 -20.71 33.14 1.49
C GLY A 222 -21.65 32.59 2.58
N LYS A 223 -21.90 31.29 2.60
CA LYS A 223 -22.79 30.60 3.55
C LYS A 223 -22.04 30.22 4.82
N SER A 224 -21.70 31.24 5.61
CA SER A 224 -20.85 31.09 6.79
C SER A 224 -21.45 30.18 7.87
N SER A 225 -22.78 30.16 8.02
CA SER A 225 -23.46 29.29 8.98
C SER A 225 -23.32 27.81 8.62
N ASP A 226 -23.51 27.46 7.35
CA ASP A 226 -23.34 26.09 6.86
C ASP A 226 -21.87 25.65 7.02
N ALA A 227 -20.92 26.50 6.62
CA ALA A 227 -19.50 26.21 6.76
C ALA A 227 -19.10 25.95 8.22
N LEU A 228 -19.61 26.75 9.16
CA LEU A 228 -19.37 26.56 10.59
C LEU A 228 -19.90 25.21 11.08
N GLU A 229 -21.11 24.80 10.67
CA GLU A 229 -21.69 23.51 11.05
C GLU A 229 -20.82 22.33 10.58
N TYR A 230 -20.34 22.39 9.33
CA TYR A 230 -19.47 21.34 8.79
C TYR A 230 -18.11 21.29 9.49
N LEU A 231 -17.51 22.43 9.83
CA LEU A 231 -16.25 22.48 10.60
C LEU A 231 -16.42 21.96 12.02
N GLN A 232 -17.54 22.23 12.68
CA GLN A 232 -17.84 21.67 14.00
C GLN A 232 -17.94 20.14 13.94
N LYS A 233 -18.63 19.60 12.92
CA LYS A 233 -18.67 18.14 12.69
C LYS A 233 -17.27 17.58 12.43
N ALA A 234 -16.45 18.25 11.62
CA ALA A 234 -15.08 17.83 11.35
C ALA A 234 -14.22 17.79 12.61
N LEU A 235 -14.35 18.81 13.47
CA LEU A 235 -13.60 18.90 14.73
C LEU A 235 -13.92 17.73 15.67
N ILE A 236 -15.17 17.30 15.75
CA ILE A 236 -15.58 16.16 16.57
C ILE A 236 -14.89 14.87 16.13
N ILE A 237 -14.61 14.68 14.83
CA ILE A 237 -13.90 13.50 14.33
C ILE A 237 -12.44 13.46 14.80
N TYR A 238 -11.83 14.62 15.06
CA TYR A 238 -10.42 14.73 15.44
C TYR A 238 -10.19 14.79 16.96
N GLN A 239 -11.25 14.66 17.77
CA GLN A 239 -11.21 14.69 19.23
C GLN A 239 -11.33 13.28 19.81
#